data_AF-K1SA20-F1
#
_entry.id   AF-K1SA20-F1
#
_cell.length_a   1.000
_cell.length_b   1.000
_cell.length_c   1.000
_cell.angle_alpha   90.00
_cell.angle_beta   90.00
_cell.angle_gamma   90.00
#
_symmetry.space_group_name_H-M   'P 1'
#
loop_
_entity.id
_entity.type
_entity.pdbx_description
1 polymer ?
#
loop_
_entity_poly.entity_id
_entity_poly.type
_entity_poly.pdbx_seq_one_letter_code
_entity_poly.pdbx_strand_id
1 'polypeptide(L)' 'LYCMKTQIFLDGNKRASVIFANHYLISHGGGFLVIPEKEVPEFKRLLVKYYEGEDITVIADFMKKYCWKKIE' A
#
# COMPACT_ATOMS: atom_id res chain seq x y z
N LEU A 1 0.26 -4.91 -1.16
CA LEU A 1 1.69 -5.15 -0.86
C LEU A 1 2.27 -6.31 -1.67
N TYR A 2 1.66 -7.50 -1.66
CA TYR A 2 2.12 -8.64 -2.47
C TYR A 2 2.34 -8.29 -3.96
N CYS A 3 1.32 -7.77 -4.65
CA CYS A 3 1.42 -7.38 -6.07
C CYS A 3 2.50 -6.33 -6.35
N MET A 4 2.85 -5.50 -5.36
CA MET A 4 3.96 -4.55 -5.50
C MET A 4 5.31 -5.27 -5.47
N LYS A 5 5.50 -6.25 -4.59
CA LYS A 5 6.74 -7.03 -4.45
C LYS A 5 6.94 -8.00 -5.60
N THR A 6 5.88 -8.66 -6.06
CA THR A 6 5.95 -9.66 -7.15
C THR A 6 6.34 -9.04 -8.50
N GLN A 7 6.19 -7.73 -8.69
CA GLN A 7 6.45 -7.04 -9.97
C GLN A 7 5.77 -7.73 -11.17
N ILE A 8 4.45 -7.92 -11.11
CA ILE A 8 3.67 -8.64 -12.14
C ILE A 8 3.74 -7.97 -13.52
N PHE A 9 3.81 -6.64 -13.56
CA PHE A 9 3.88 -5.83 -14.78
C PHE A 9 5.30 -5.27 -15.01
N LEU A 10 5.62 -4.89 -16.26
CA LEU A 10 6.90 -4.25 -16.59
C LEU A 10 7.07 -2.89 -15.90
N ASP A 11 5.99 -2.12 -15.78
CA ASP A 11 5.91 -0.90 -14.96
C ASP A 11 4.51 -0.78 -14.34
N GLY A 12 4.36 0.10 -13.36
CA GLY A 12 3.06 0.48 -12.82
C GLY A 12 2.58 -0.38 -11.66
N ASN A 13 3.32 -1.40 -11.22
CA ASN A 13 2.92 -2.34 -10.15
C ASN A 13 2.40 -1.65 -8.89
N LYS A 14 3.04 -0.55 -8.47
CA LYS A 14 2.65 0.22 -7.28
C LYS A 14 1.29 0.89 -7.47
N ARG A 15 1.11 1.59 -8.60
CA ARG A 15 -0.14 2.27 -8.96
C ARG A 15 -1.29 1.27 -9.13
N ALA A 16 -1.06 0.21 -9.90
CA ALA A 16 -2.04 -0.85 -10.12
C ALA A 16 -2.46 -1.54 -8.81
N SER A 17 -1.51 -1.84 -7.91
CA SER A 17 -1.81 -2.44 -6.60
C SER A 17 -2.69 -1.56 -5.72
N VAL A 18 -2.45 -0.24 -5.71
CA VAL A 18 -3.27 0.70 -4.92
C VAL A 18 -4.66 0.82 -5.52
N ILE A 19 -4.78 0.95 -6.84
CA ILE A 19 -6.07 1.03 -7.54
C ILE A 19 -6.90 -0.23 -7.27
N PHE A 20 -6.29 -1.41 -7.38
CA PHE A 20 -6.96 -2.69 -7.11
C PHE A 20 -7.47 -2.76 -5.66
N ALA A 21 -6.62 -2.40 -4.69
CA ALA A 21 -7.01 -2.40 -3.28
C ALA A 21 -8.14 -1.39 -2.99
N ASN A 22 -8.08 -0.20 -3.58
CA ASN A 22 -9.11 0.82 -3.41
C ASN A 22 -10.44 0.40 -4.02
N HIS A 23 -10.42 -0.21 -5.21
CA HIS A 23 -11.64 -0.76 -5.82
C HIS A 23 -12.33 -1.76 -4.88
N TYR A 24 -11.56 -2.66 -4.27
CA TYR A 24 -12.07 -3.63 -3.29
C TYR A 24 -12.60 -2.96 -2.01
N LEU A 25 -11.86 -2.03 -1.43
CA LEU A 25 -12.28 -1.37 -0.18
C LEU A 25 -13.54 -0.52 -0.38
N ILE A 26 -13.62 0.23 -1.47
CA ILE A 26 -14.78 1.08 -1.78
C ILE A 26 -16.02 0.22 -2.00
N SER A 27 -15.91 -0.88 -2.76
CA SER A 27 -17.06 -1.74 -3.04
C SER A 27 -17.65 -2.44 -1.80
N HIS A 28 -16.87 -2.52 -0.70
CA HIS A 28 -17.29 -3.10 0.57
C HIS A 28 -17.49 -2.05 1.67
N GLY A 29 -17.51 -0.75 1.34
CA GLY A 29 -17.67 0.32 2.34
C GLY A 29 -16.50 0.45 3.32
N GLY A 30 -15.36 -0.17 3.05
CA GLY A 30 -14.16 -0.14 3.88
C GLY A 30 -13.31 1.13 3.73
N GLY A 31 -13.76 2.10 2.94
CA GLY A 31 -13.04 3.32 2.60
C GLY A 31 -11.99 3.12 1.51
N PHE A 32 -10.83 3.77 1.63
CA PHE A 32 -9.78 3.72 0.61
C PHE A 32 -8.37 3.96 1.20
N LEU A 33 -7.36 3.52 0.45
CA LEU A 33 -5.96 3.78 0.72
C LEU A 33 -5.48 5.00 -0.07
N VAL A 34 -4.81 5.90 0.62
CA VAL A 34 -4.06 7.02 0.04
C VAL A 34 -2.76 7.15 0.82
N ILE A 35 -1.64 7.30 0.13
CA ILE A 35 -0.36 7.56 0.79
C ILE A 35 -0.18 9.08 0.77
N PRO A 36 -0.34 9.78 1.91
CA PRO A 36 -0.17 11.23 1.94
C PRO A 36 1.24 11.62 1.52
N GLU A 37 1.40 12.76 0.86
CA GLU A 37 2.70 13.23 0.36
C GLU A 37 3.80 13.20 1.44
N LYS A 38 3.48 13.69 2.64
CA LYS A 38 4.38 13.68 3.79
C LYS A 38 4.86 12.29 4.22
N GLU A 39 4.08 11.24 3.94
CA GLU A 39 4.35 9.85 4.32
C GLU A 39 5.06 9.08 3.19
N VAL A 40 5.17 9.64 1.98
CA VAL A 40 5.81 8.98 0.82
C VAL A 40 7.25 8.57 1.09
N PRO A 41 8.12 9.39 1.74
CA PRO A 41 9.50 8.98 2.03
C PRO A 41 9.55 7.73 2.90
N GLU A 42 8.75 7.68 3.96
CA GLU A 42 8.72 6.56 4.90
C GLU A 42 8.10 5.32 4.27
N PHE A 43 7.01 5.47 3.51
CA PHE A 43 6.44 4.38 2.72
C PHE A 43 7.47 3.75 1.79
N LYS A 44 8.25 4.56 1.04
CA LYS A 44 9.29 4.06 0.14
C LYS A 44 10.38 3.31 0.90
N ARG A 45 10.83 3.84 2.05
CA ARG A 45 11.83 3.21 2.91
C ARG A 45 11.37 1.83 3.40
N LEU A 46 10.14 1.74 3.91
CA LEU A 46 9.54 0.48 4.38
C LEU A 46 9.30 -0.49 3.23
N LEU A 47 8.95 0.00 2.04
CA LEU A 47 8.71 -0.84 0.88
C LEU A 47 10.00 -1.51 0.39
N VAL A 48 11.13 -0.78 0.39
CA VAL A 48 12.45 -1.34 0.07
C VAL A 48 12.81 -2.43 1.07
N LYS A 49 12.67 -2.17 2.37
CA LYS A 49 12.93 -3.19 3.40
C LYS A 49 12.06 -4.43 3.26
N TYR A 50 10.78 -4.26 2.95
CA TYR A 50 9.87 -5.37 2.66
C TYR A 50 10.33 -6.18 1.44
N TYR A 51 10.90 -5.54 0.42
CA TYR A 51 11.49 -6.25 -0.72
C TYR A 51 12.74 -7.04 -0.32
N GLU A 52 13.54 -6.51 0.59
CA GLU A 52 14.76 -7.14 1.13
C GLU A 52 14.51 -8.24 2.17
N GLY A 53 13.24 -8.49 2.53
CA GLY A 53 12.85 -9.61 3.39
C GLY A 53 12.37 -9.22 4.79
N GLU A 54 12.22 -7.92 5.10
CA GLU A 54 11.56 -7.49 6.34
C GLU A 54 10.11 -8.00 6.39
N ASP A 55 9.63 -8.26 7.60
CA ASP A 55 8.30 -8.78 7.84
C ASP A 55 7.22 -7.84 7.27
N ILE A 56 6.25 -8.41 6.56
CA ILE A 56 5.15 -7.68 5.93
C ILE A 56 4.34 -6.85 6.93
N THR A 57 4.26 -7.30 8.19
CA THR A 57 3.51 -6.64 9.26
C THR A 57 4.00 -5.21 9.50
N VAL A 58 5.32 -4.96 9.38
CA VAL A 58 5.92 -3.64 9.61
C VAL A 58 5.34 -2.59 8.66
N ILE A 59 5.36 -2.85 7.36
CA ILE A 59 4.79 -1.93 6.35
C ILE A 59 3.26 -1.96 6.38
N ALA A 60 2.63 -3.12 6.65
CA ALA A 60 1.18 -3.23 6.72
C ALA A 60 0.60 -2.37 7.85
N ASP A 61 1.23 -2.34 9.01
CA ASP A 61 0.78 -1.53 10.15
C ASP A 61 1.00 -0.04 9.92
N PHE A 62 2.12 0.35 9.30
CA PHE A 62 2.31 1.71 8.79
C PHE A 62 1.17 2.13 7.85
N MET A 63 0.85 1.29 6.86
CA MET A 63 -0.22 1.57 5.90
C MET A 63 -1.59 1.68 6.58
N LYS A 64 -1.93 0.78 7.50
CA LYS A 64 -3.20 0.85 8.25
C LYS A 64 -3.30 2.11 9.10
N LYS A 65 -2.19 2.54 9.71
CA LYS A 65 -2.16 3.68 10.63
C LYS A 65 -2.20 5.02 9.92
N TYR A 66 -1.44 5.18 8.83
CA TYR A 66 -1.22 6.49 8.20
C TYR A 66 -1.87 6.64 6.83
N CYS A 67 -2.17 5.52 6.14
CA CYS A 67 -2.61 5.55 4.74
C CYS A 67 -4.06 5.08 4.53
N TRP A 68 -4.68 4.44 5.52
CA TRP A 68 -6.06 3.95 5.40
C TRP A 68 -7.07 4.99 5.89
N LYS A 69 -7.88 5.48 4.95
CA LYS A 69 -9.04 6.33 5.23
C LYS A 69 -10.29 5.45 5.27
N LYS A 70 -10.89 5.34 6.45
CA LYS A 70 -12.18 4.67 6.63
C LYS A 70 -13.30 5.66 6.31
N ILE A 71 -14.43 5.15 5.84
CA ILE A 71 -15.66 5.93 5.74
C ILE A 71 -16.22 6.01 7.16
N GLU A 72 -16.53 7.23 7.61
CA GLU A 72 -17.35 7.48 8.81
C GLU A 72 -18.83 7.31 8.48
#